data_AF-A0A2T2X1N6-F1
#
_entry.id   AF-A0A2T2X1N6-F1
#
_cell.length_a   1.000
_cell.length_b   1.000
_cell.length_c   1.000
_cell.angle_alpha   90.00
_cell.angle_beta   90.00
_cell.angle_gamma   90.00
#
_symmetry.space_group_name_H-M   'P 1'
#
loop_
_entity.id
_entity.type
_entity.pdbx_description
1 polymer ?
#
loop_
_entity_poly.entity_id
_entity_poly.type
_entity_poly.pdbx_seq_one_letter_code
_entity_poly.pdbx_strand_id
1 'polypeptide(L)'
;MSQIKQAGKVIEEAGEVQIVFPKDFSLNVIQEAVQACQEGQCGCHDSEAWVQVEDIQVVEHNGEVRIHVKGENLSRESVEACFQDCDQELPSSSGDTSDH
;
A
#
# COMPACT_ATOMS: atom_id res chain seq x y z
N MET A 1 -14.55 6.50 5.00
CA MET A 1 -13.09 6.24 4.91
C MET A 1 -12.92 4.76 4.63
N SER A 2 -12.11 4.40 3.64
CA SER A 2 -11.82 3.00 3.32
C SER A 2 -10.42 2.70 3.80
N GLN A 3 -10.18 1.52 4.39
CA GLN A 3 -8.84 1.15 4.82
C GLN A 3 -8.01 0.67 3.62
N ILE A 4 -6.71 0.96 3.61
CA ILE A 4 -5.82 0.59 2.50
C ILE A 4 -5.86 -0.92 2.24
N LYS A 5 -5.96 -1.75 3.29
CA LYS A 5 -6.05 -3.22 3.20
C LYS A 5 -7.26 -3.75 2.42
N GLN A 6 -8.34 -2.97 2.33
CA GLN A 6 -9.55 -3.32 1.58
C GLN A 6 -9.54 -2.75 0.15
N ALA A 7 -8.62 -1.82 -0.12
CA ALA A 7 -8.54 -1.08 -1.37
C ALA A 7 -7.63 -1.76 -2.41
N GLY A 8 -6.65 -2.55 -1.97
CA GLY A 8 -5.66 -3.17 -2.84
C GLY A 8 -5.66 -4.69 -2.76
N LYS A 9 -4.90 -5.31 -3.66
CA LYS A 9 -4.63 -6.75 -3.68
C LYS A 9 -3.14 -7.02 -3.84
N VAL A 10 -2.60 -7.90 -3.01
CA VAL A 10 -1.22 -8.36 -3.13
C VAL A 10 -1.14 -9.44 -4.22
N ILE A 11 -0.20 -9.25 -5.14
CA ILE A 11 0.12 -10.18 -6.23
C ILE A 11 1.63 -10.42 -6.26
N GLU A 12 2.04 -11.50 -6.90
CA GLU A 12 3.44 -11.77 -7.21
C GLU A 12 3.55 -11.90 -8.73
N GLU A 13 4.39 -11.06 -9.35
CA GLU A 13 4.58 -11.02 -10.78
C GLU A 13 6.08 -11.00 -11.08
N ALA A 14 6.55 -11.94 -11.92
CA ALA A 14 7.97 -12.08 -12.28
C ALA A 14 8.93 -12.22 -11.08
N GLY A 15 8.46 -12.75 -9.95
CA GLY A 15 9.24 -12.90 -8.71
C GLY A 15 9.31 -11.62 -7.85
N GLU A 16 8.56 -10.58 -8.20
CA GLU A 16 8.41 -9.36 -7.42
C GLU A 16 7.01 -9.30 -6.81
N VAL A 17 6.93 -8.92 -5.53
CA VAL A 17 5.66 -8.74 -4.84
C VAL A 17 5.15 -7.31 -5.10
N GLN A 18 3.91 -7.22 -5.57
CA GLN A 18 3.25 -5.95 -5.89
C GLN A 18 1.90 -5.86 -5.19
N ILE A 19 1.51 -4.66 -4.78
CA ILE A 19 0.17 -4.36 -4.28
C ILE A 19 -0.54 -3.51 -5.32
N VAL A 20 -1.61 -4.03 -5.91
CA VAL A 20 -2.35 -3.38 -6.99
C VAL A 20 -3.63 -2.78 -6.43
N PHE A 21 -3.84 -1.50 -6.72
CA PHE A 21 -5.06 -0.75 -6.41
C PHE A 21 -5.84 -0.47 -7.70
N PRO A 22 -7.17 -0.59 -7.66
CA PRO A 22 -8.02 -0.25 -8.80
C PRO A 22 -7.98 1.24 -9.09
N LYS A 23 -8.48 1.62 -10.27
CA LYS A 23 -8.39 2.98 -10.83
C LYS A 23 -9.12 4.06 -10.03
N ASP A 24 -9.90 3.67 -9.03
CA ASP A 24 -10.63 4.56 -8.15
C ASP A 24 -9.71 5.26 -7.12
N PHE A 25 -8.45 4.81 -7.01
CA PHE A 25 -7.43 5.38 -6.14
C PHE A 25 -6.39 6.18 -6.92
N SER A 26 -6.11 7.39 -6.46
CA SER A 26 -5.08 8.26 -7.04
C SER A 26 -3.69 7.89 -6.53
N LEU A 27 -2.66 8.06 -7.39
CA LEU A 27 -1.26 7.84 -7.04
C LEU A 27 -0.85 8.56 -5.75
N ASN A 28 -1.21 9.84 -5.61
CA ASN A 28 -0.86 10.66 -4.44
C ASN A 28 -1.42 10.08 -3.13
N VAL A 29 -2.68 9.62 -3.14
CA VAL A 29 -3.34 9.05 -1.96
C VAL A 29 -2.61 7.80 -1.47
N ILE A 30 -2.21 6.93 -2.39
CA ILE A 30 -1.45 5.73 -2.06
C ILE A 30 -0.02 6.09 -1.62
N GLN A 31 0.63 7.07 -2.26
CA GLN A 31 1.94 7.57 -1.86
C GLN A 31 1.93 8.12 -0.42
N GLU A 32 0.93 8.93 -0.07
CA GLU A 32 0.78 9.47 1.29
C GLU A 32 0.58 8.34 2.31
N ALA A 33 -0.22 7.33 1.98
CA ALA A 33 -0.44 6.18 2.86
C ALA A 33 0.83 5.33 3.05
N VAL A 34 1.60 5.12 1.98
CA VAL A 34 2.91 4.43 2.03
C VAL A 34 3.91 5.24 2.85
N GLN A 35 3.97 6.55 2.66
CA GLN A 35 4.88 7.41 3.44
C GLN A 35 4.53 7.37 4.93
N ALA A 36 3.25 7.49 5.29
CA ALA A 36 2.80 7.36 6.67
C ALA A 36 3.20 6.00 7.28
N CYS A 37 3.10 4.92 6.49
CA CYS A 37 3.61 3.61 6.90
C CYS A 37 5.12 3.59 7.16
N GLN A 38 5.90 4.25 6.29
CA GLN A 38 7.35 4.38 6.45
C GLN A 38 7.73 5.20 7.68
N GLU A 39 6.90 6.17 8.06
CA GLU A 39 7.03 6.99 9.26
C GLU A 39 6.54 6.26 10.54
N GLY A 40 6.13 5.00 10.44
CA GLY A 40 5.69 4.17 11.57
C GLY A 40 4.23 4.41 12.00
N GLN A 41 3.43 5.06 11.16
CA GLN A 41 2.02 5.35 11.44
C GLN A 41 1.07 4.23 11.02
N CYS A 42 1.59 3.08 10.59
CA CYS A 42 0.77 1.93 10.24
C CYS A 42 1.21 0.67 10.97
N GLY A 43 0.24 -0.19 11.30
CA GLY A 43 0.46 -1.41 12.08
C GLY A 43 1.41 -2.42 11.43
N CYS A 44 1.72 -2.23 10.15
CA CYS A 44 2.58 -3.11 9.40
C CYS A 44 4.09 -2.85 9.61
N HIS A 45 4.45 -1.69 10.20
CA HIS A 45 5.85 -1.30 10.45
C HIS A 45 6.57 -2.24 11.43
N ASP A 46 5.85 -2.81 12.39
CA ASP A 46 6.39 -3.73 13.40
C ASP A 46 6.48 -5.19 12.92
N SER A 47 6.07 -5.48 11.67
CA SER A 47 6.08 -6.84 11.13
C SER A 47 7.49 -7.29 10.72
N GLU A 48 7.79 -8.59 10.86
CA GLU A 48 9.05 -9.18 10.38
C GLU A 48 9.25 -8.98 8.87
N ALA A 49 8.15 -8.89 8.11
CA ALA A 49 8.15 -8.59 6.69
C ALA A 49 8.74 -7.20 6.40
N TRP A 50 8.41 -6.20 7.22
CA TRP A 50 8.86 -4.82 7.06
C TRP A 50 10.39 -4.68 7.14
N VAL A 51 11.02 -5.46 8.03
CA VAL A 51 12.49 -5.48 8.21
C VAL A 51 13.22 -5.97 6.94
N GLN A 52 12.55 -6.79 6.13
CA GLN A 52 13.11 -7.30 4.88
C GLN A 52 12.89 -6.34 3.70
N VAL A 53 12.05 -5.32 3.85
CA VAL A 53 11.80 -4.32 2.81
C VAL A 53 13.00 -3.39 2.69
N GLU A 54 13.62 -3.38 1.51
CA GLU A 54 14.72 -2.48 1.18
C GLU A 54 14.25 -1.23 0.45
N ASP A 55 13.25 -1.38 -0.42
CA ASP A 55 12.73 -0.28 -1.25
C ASP A 55 11.23 -0.46 -1.53
N ILE A 56 10.51 0.66 -1.58
CA ILE A 56 9.09 0.71 -1.93
C ILE A 56 8.91 1.75 -3.02
N GLN A 57 8.39 1.33 -4.17
CA GLN A 57 8.10 2.23 -5.29
C GLN A 57 6.61 2.24 -5.57
N VAL A 58 6.00 3.43 -5.54
CA VAL A 58 4.60 3.60 -5.94
C VAL A 58 4.56 4.20 -7.33
N VAL A 59 3.95 3.47 -8.27
CA VAL A 59 3.85 3.87 -9.67
C VAL A 59 2.41 3.76 -10.17
N GLU A 60 2.06 4.60 -11.14
CA GLU A 60 0.82 4.45 -11.88
C GLU A 60 1.09 3.67 -13.17
N HIS A 61 0.28 2.64 -13.41
CA HIS A 61 0.37 1.80 -14.60
C HIS A 61 -1.03 1.53 -15.16
N ASN A 62 -1.30 2.00 -16.39
CA ASN A 62 -2.61 1.87 -17.04
C ASN A 62 -3.81 2.43 -16.23
N GLY A 63 -3.56 3.44 -15.40
CA GLY A 63 -4.53 4.05 -14.49
C GLY A 63 -4.79 3.24 -13.22
N GLU A 64 -4.08 2.13 -13.00
CA GLU A 64 -4.00 1.44 -11.70
C GLU A 64 -2.80 1.97 -10.93
N VAL A 65 -2.89 2.01 -9.61
CA VAL A 65 -1.72 2.31 -8.77
C VAL A 65 -1.12 1.00 -8.29
N ARG A 66 0.21 0.87 -8.42
CA ARG A 66 0.96 -0.31 -8.02
C ARG A 66 2.04 0.09 -7.03
N ILE A 67 2.09 -0.62 -5.91
CA ILE A 67 3.20 -0.56 -4.96
C ILE A 67 4.12 -1.74 -5.26
N HIS A 68 5.33 -1.48 -5.70
CA HIS A 68 6.38 -2.46 -5.86
C HIS A 68 7.15 -2.54 -4.56
N VAL A 69 7.19 -3.72 -3.94
CA VAL A 69 7.91 -3.95 -2.68
C VAL A 69 9.14 -4.79 -2.99
N LYS A 70 10.32 -4.23 -2.74
CA LYS A 70 11.61 -4.91 -2.95
C LYS A 70 12.27 -5.20 -1.63
N GLY A 71 12.92 -6.35 -1.55
CA GLY A 71 13.59 -6.79 -0.33
C GLY A 71 14.18 -8.18 -0.44
N GLU A 72 15.11 -8.48 0.47
CA GLU A 72 15.74 -9.80 0.54
C GLU A 72 14.80 -10.82 1.21
N ASN A 73 14.44 -11.88 0.48
CA ASN A 73 13.58 -12.98 0.95
C ASN A 73 12.11 -12.58 1.25
N LEU A 74 11.63 -11.47 0.67
CA LEU A 74 10.22 -11.13 0.75
C LEU A 74 9.36 -12.18 0.06
N SER A 75 8.44 -12.78 0.82
CA SER A 75 7.41 -13.64 0.28
C SER A 75 6.11 -12.84 0.11
N ARG A 76 5.30 -13.23 -0.89
CA ARG A 76 3.94 -12.69 -1.05
C ARG A 76 3.13 -12.78 0.24
N GLU A 77 3.22 -13.91 0.96
CA GLU A 77 2.46 -14.15 2.19
C GLU A 77 2.86 -13.17 3.30
N SER A 78 4.15 -12.88 3.45
CA SER A 78 4.67 -11.90 4.40
C SER A 78 4.15 -10.49 4.10
N VAL A 79 4.20 -10.08 2.83
CA VAL A 79 3.68 -8.76 2.41
C VAL A 79 2.16 -8.69 2.52
N GLU A 80 1.45 -9.78 2.22
CA GLU A 80 0.00 -9.85 2.35
C GLU A 80 -0.44 -9.77 3.81
N ALA A 81 0.24 -10.47 4.72
CA ALA A 81 -0.02 -10.36 6.16
C ALA A 81 0.22 -8.93 6.66
N CYS A 82 1.35 -8.32 6.28
CA CYS A 82 1.70 -6.93 6.54
C CYS A 82 0.61 -5.97 6.02
N PHE A 83 0.18 -6.16 4.77
CA PHE A 83 -0.86 -5.34 4.14
C PHE A 83 -2.22 -5.48 4.81
N GLN A 84 -2.62 -6.68 5.22
CA GLN A 84 -3.89 -6.94 5.91
C GLN A 84 -3.93 -6.38 7.35
N ASP A 85 -2.78 -6.13 7.96
CA ASP A 85 -2.68 -5.46 9.26
C ASP A 85 -2.60 -3.92 9.14
N CYS A 86 -2.51 -3.41 7.91
CA CYS A 86 -2.43 -1.97 7.69
C CYS A 86 -3.81 -1.32 7.81
N ASP A 87 -4.06 -0.72 8.96
CA ASP A 87 -5.29 0.04 9.26
C ASP A 87 -5.29 1.47 8.70
N GLN A 88 -4.30 1.85 7.90
CA GLN A 88 -4.17 3.19 7.36
C GLN A 88 -5.42 3.58 6.57
N GLU A 89 -6.01 4.72 6.96
CA GLU A 89 -7.20 5.25 6.31
C GLU A 89 -6.82 5.89 4.97
N LEU A 90 -7.53 5.51 3.92
CA LEU A 90 -7.48 6.22 2.65
C LEU A 90 -8.60 7.27 2.64
N PRO A 91 -8.27 8.55 2.37
CA PRO A 91 -9.28 9.55 2.13
C PRO A 91 -10.17 9.06 0.99
N SER A 92 -11.47 8.98 1.26
CA SER A 92 -12.43 8.57 0.25
C SER A 92 -12.42 9.62 -0.86
N SER A 93 -12.28 9.20 -2.11
CA SER A 93 -12.43 10.06 -3.31
C SER A 93 -13.89 10.48 -3.53
N SER A 94 -14.60 10.79 -2.45
CA SER A 94 -15.84 11.55 -2.45
C SER A 94 -15.45 12.94 -1.99
N GLY A 95 -15.43 13.90 -2.92
CA GLY A 95 -15.28 15.30 -2.58
C GLY A 95 -16.36 15.68 -1.57
N ASP A 96 -15.98 15.74 -0.31
CA ASP A 96 -16.72 16.43 0.72
C ASP A 96 -15.75 17.42 1.36
N THR A 97 -15.41 18.44 0.58
CA THR A 97 -15.23 19.76 1.15
C THR A 97 -16.64 20.24 1.56
N SER A 98 -17.19 19.74 2.66
CA SER A 98 -18.21 20.49 3.40
C SER A 98 -17.50 21.65 4.08
N ASP A 99 -17.31 22.70 3.30
CA ASP A 99 -17.19 24.06 3.80
C ASP A 99 -18.58 24.44 4.34
N HIS A 100 -18.77 24.43 5.67
CA HIS A 100 -19.76 25.28 6.35
C HIS A 100 -19.41 25.54 7.82
#